data_AF-T0T2X1-F1
#
_entry.id   AF-T0T2X1-F1
#
_cell.length_a   1.000
_cell.length_b   1.000
_cell.length_c   1.000
_cell.angle_alpha   90.00
_cell.angle_beta   90.00
_cell.angle_gamma   90.00
#
_symmetry.space_group_name_H-M   'P 1'
#
loop_
_entity.id
_entity.type
_entity.pdbx_description
1 polymer ?
#
loop_
_entity_poly.entity_id
_entity_poly.type
_entity_poly.pdbx_seq_one_letter_code
_entity_poly.pdbx_strand_id
1 'polypeptide(L)'
;MPNMKNLFLAWLLLSHFQTLAANSASVFENIDHQLILAGETHTHDQLRAEFSEDLEIFANNGGEVLALEMVETNYQDLLERYLEDKKNSEQDLYDYLKYRWGYNTDSYMKMITRAKELGLDLLAVDLPKAQRPQEVLIFPVPPDVSLVRAAREAHMAKVLCQEERKTVLIIGSFHILERFLPAALKKECFKKSYQFKL
;
A
#
# COMPACT_ATOMS: atom_id res chain seq x y z
N MET A 1 -6.92 45.05 28.12
CA MET A 1 -6.19 43.87 28.65
C MET A 1 -6.76 42.63 28.00
N PRO A 2 -6.00 41.93 27.12
CA PRO A 2 -6.52 40.76 26.41
C PRO A 2 -6.74 39.60 27.37
N ASN A 3 -7.88 38.93 27.21
CA ASN A 3 -8.39 37.90 28.09
C ASN A 3 -7.57 36.60 27.93
N MET A 4 -6.75 36.25 28.93
CA MET A 4 -5.80 35.12 28.92
C MET A 4 -6.42 33.74 28.63
N LYS A 5 -7.75 33.60 28.66
CA LYS A 5 -8.46 32.34 28.43
C LYS A 5 -8.57 31.94 26.94
N ASN A 6 -8.39 32.89 26.01
CA ASN A 6 -8.52 32.61 24.57
C ASN A 6 -7.22 32.16 23.89
N LEU A 7 -6.06 32.30 24.54
CA LEU A 7 -4.78 31.83 23.99
C LEU A 7 -4.54 30.32 24.19
N PHE A 8 -5.17 29.71 25.20
CA PHE A 8 -4.97 28.29 25.50
C PHE A 8 -5.72 27.35 24.53
N LEU A 9 -6.86 27.79 23.98
CA LEU A 9 -7.64 27.00 23.02
C LEU A 9 -7.02 26.94 21.62
N ALA A 10 -6.26 27.98 21.23
CA ALA A 10 -5.59 28.03 19.94
C ALA A 10 -4.38 27.07 19.85
N TRP A 11 -3.74 26.76 20.98
CA TRP A 11 -2.58 25.85 21.02
C TRP A 11 -2.98 24.37 21.01
N LEU A 12 -4.16 24.02 21.53
CA LEU A 12 -4.70 22.66 21.48
C LEU A 12 -5.23 22.27 20.09
N LEU A 13 -5.60 23.24 19.24
CA LEU A 13 -6.09 22.98 17.88
C LEU A 13 -4.98 22.85 16.82
N LEU A 14 -3.75 23.27 17.12
CA LEU A 14 -2.61 23.20 16.19
C LEU A 14 -1.76 21.92 16.33
N SER A 15 -2.04 21.07 17.32
CA SER A 15 -1.28 19.83 17.57
C SER A 15 -1.85 18.58 16.87
N HIS A 16 -2.99 18.69 16.18
CA HIS A 16 -3.71 17.52 15.64
C HIS A 16 -3.58 17.33 14.12
N PHE A 17 -2.76 18.13 13.44
CA PHE A 17 -2.56 18.02 11.97
C PHE A 17 -1.08 18.02 11.57
N GLN A 18 -0.24 17.36 12.37
CA GLN A 18 1.06 16.89 11.89
C GLN A 18 0.95 15.40 11.54
N THR A 19 0.15 15.05 10.54
CA THR A 19 0.52 13.89 9.71
C THR A 19 1.72 14.35 8.90
N LEU A 20 2.90 14.33 9.53
CA LEU A 20 4.17 14.54 8.88
C LEU A 20 4.21 13.58 7.69
N ALA A 21 4.56 14.11 6.51
CA ALA A 21 5.08 13.26 5.44
C ALA A 21 6.28 12.53 6.05
N ALA A 22 6.06 11.29 6.48
CA ALA A 22 7.10 10.49 7.07
C ALA A 22 7.89 9.90 5.90
N ASN A 23 9.17 10.24 5.82
CA ASN A 23 10.09 9.61 4.89
C ASN A 23 10.07 8.08 5.15
N SER A 24 9.91 7.26 4.10
CA SER A 24 9.92 5.80 4.16
C SER A 24 11.12 5.26 4.92
N ALA A 25 12.32 5.82 4.70
CA ALA A 25 13.52 5.48 5.47
C ALA A 25 13.30 5.54 6.98
N SER A 26 12.78 6.67 7.48
CA SER A 26 12.54 6.86 8.91
C SER A 26 11.47 5.91 9.44
N VAL A 27 10.43 5.61 8.65
CA VAL A 27 9.43 4.62 9.04
C VAL A 27 10.06 3.23 9.16
N PHE A 28 10.84 2.81 8.17
CA PHE A 28 11.47 1.49 8.15
C PHE A 28 12.53 1.30 9.24
N GLU A 29 13.23 2.36 9.65
CA GLU A 29 14.18 2.33 10.76
C GLU A 29 13.51 2.24 12.14
N ASN A 30 12.39 2.94 12.34
CA ASN A 30 11.88 3.23 13.68
C ASN A 30 10.57 2.51 14.03
N ILE A 31 9.87 1.94 13.05
CA ILE A 31 8.55 1.36 13.25
C ILE A 31 8.62 -0.17 13.26
N ASP A 32 8.24 -0.76 14.40
CA ASP A 32 8.21 -2.21 14.61
C ASP A 32 6.82 -2.82 14.35
N HIS A 33 6.12 -2.35 13.32
CA HIS A 33 4.85 -2.96 12.92
C HIS A 33 5.09 -4.09 11.91
N GLN A 34 4.40 -5.22 12.11
CA GLN A 34 4.40 -6.36 11.18
C GLN A 34 3.78 -5.98 9.82
N LEU A 35 2.82 -5.04 9.79
CA LEU A 35 2.20 -4.55 8.58
C LEU A 35 2.32 -3.03 8.47
N ILE A 36 2.94 -2.55 7.39
CA ILE A 36 3.11 -1.14 7.07
C ILE A 36 2.35 -0.85 5.76
N LEU A 37 1.53 0.20 5.75
CA LEU A 37 0.81 0.67 4.56
C LEU A 37 1.46 1.96 4.04
N ALA A 38 2.11 1.86 2.89
CA ALA A 38 2.74 2.98 2.19
C ALA A 38 1.75 3.55 1.15
N GLY A 39 1.10 4.64 1.53
CA GLY A 39 0.11 5.35 0.72
C GLY A 39 0.77 6.20 -0.36
N GLU A 40 0.56 5.88 -1.62
CA GLU A 40 1.17 6.58 -2.75
C GLU A 40 0.15 7.32 -3.62
N THR A 41 0.64 8.16 -4.52
CA THR A 41 -0.16 8.63 -5.66
C THR A 41 0.43 8.00 -6.91
N HIS A 42 -0.35 7.19 -7.64
CA HIS A 42 0.13 6.31 -8.71
C HIS A 42 0.90 6.98 -9.85
N THR A 43 0.80 8.30 -9.98
CA THR A 43 1.47 9.11 -11.01
C THR A 43 2.79 9.74 -10.56
N HIS A 44 3.21 9.60 -9.30
CA HIS A 44 4.42 10.25 -8.76
C HIS A 44 5.62 9.30 -8.73
N ASP A 45 6.35 9.22 -9.85
CA ASP A 45 7.48 8.29 -10.00
C ASP A 45 8.66 8.59 -9.09
N GLN A 46 8.89 9.87 -8.75
CA GLN A 46 10.01 10.26 -7.89
C GLN A 46 9.85 9.66 -6.48
N LEU A 47 8.68 9.78 -5.87
CA LEU A 47 8.41 9.24 -4.53
C LEU A 47 8.49 7.71 -4.52
N ARG A 48 8.09 7.05 -5.62
CA ARG A 48 8.26 5.60 -5.77
C ARG A 48 9.72 5.20 -5.90
N ALA A 49 10.54 6.00 -6.59
CA ALA A 49 11.97 5.77 -6.69
C ALA A 49 12.65 5.91 -5.32
N GLU A 50 12.32 6.96 -4.55
CA GLU A 50 12.81 7.14 -3.17
C GLU A 50 12.39 5.96 -2.27
N PHE A 51 11.11 5.59 -2.30
CA PHE A 51 10.59 4.41 -1.60
C PHE A 51 11.33 3.11 -2.00
N SER A 52 11.64 2.95 -3.29
CA SER A 52 12.36 1.79 -3.83
C SER A 52 13.78 1.69 -3.25
N GLU A 53 14.49 2.80 -3.08
CA GLU A 53 15.80 2.80 -2.43
C GLU A 53 15.67 2.47 -0.93
N ASP A 54 14.65 3.03 -0.27
CA ASP A 54 14.40 2.81 1.15
C ASP A 54 13.99 1.36 1.48
N LEU A 55 13.59 0.54 0.51
CA LEU A 55 13.33 -0.89 0.72
C LEU A 55 14.55 -1.64 1.27
N GLU A 56 15.77 -1.16 1.01
CA GLU A 56 16.97 -1.75 1.61
C GLU A 56 16.97 -1.60 3.14
N ILE A 57 16.51 -0.44 3.63
CA ILE A 57 16.37 -0.19 5.07
C ILE A 57 15.28 -1.10 5.65
N PHE A 58 14.17 -1.27 4.93
CA PHE A 58 13.12 -2.22 5.32
C PHE A 58 13.65 -3.65 5.45
N ALA A 59 14.33 -4.15 4.42
CA ALA A 59 14.92 -5.50 4.41
C ALA A 59 15.93 -5.68 5.55
N ASN A 60 16.83 -4.72 5.76
CA ASN A 60 17.82 -4.74 6.84
C ASN A 60 17.19 -4.72 8.25
N ASN A 61 15.96 -4.22 8.37
CA ASN A 61 15.19 -4.21 9.62
C ASN A 61 14.14 -5.35 9.68
N GLY A 62 14.45 -6.48 9.04
CA GLY A 62 13.66 -7.71 9.09
C GLY A 62 12.40 -7.67 8.24
N GLY A 63 12.31 -6.74 7.28
CA GLY A 63 11.27 -6.73 6.26
C GLY A 63 11.45 -7.92 5.31
N GLU A 64 10.34 -8.59 4.99
CA GLU A 64 10.36 -9.85 4.22
C GLU A 64 9.50 -9.79 2.96
N VAL A 65 8.44 -8.98 2.96
CA VAL A 65 7.43 -8.98 1.89
C VAL A 65 7.11 -7.57 1.41
N LEU A 66 7.14 -7.39 0.09
CA LEU A 66 6.51 -6.27 -0.61
C LEU A 66 5.15 -6.70 -1.17
N ALA A 67 4.08 -6.21 -0.58
CA ALA A 67 2.72 -6.41 -1.06
C ALA A 67 2.32 -5.32 -2.06
N LEU A 68 1.54 -5.71 -3.08
CA LEU A 68 1.36 -4.98 -4.33
C LEU A 68 -0.14 -4.79 -4.65
N GLU A 69 -0.68 -3.58 -4.47
CA GLU A 69 -2.07 -3.26 -4.86
C GLU A 69 -2.31 -3.45 -6.37
N MET A 70 -1.30 -3.27 -7.21
CA MET A 70 -1.46 -3.35 -8.65
C MET A 70 -1.65 -4.78 -9.19
N VAL A 71 -1.50 -5.81 -8.35
CA VAL A 71 -1.59 -7.21 -8.75
C VAL A 71 -2.78 -7.87 -8.05
N GLU A 72 -3.69 -8.40 -8.86
CA GLU A 72 -4.86 -9.15 -8.37
C GLU A 72 -4.40 -10.52 -7.84
N THR A 73 -4.98 -11.01 -6.73
CA THR A 73 -4.52 -12.24 -6.06
C THR A 73 -4.51 -13.49 -6.94
N ASN A 74 -5.35 -13.54 -7.98
CA ASN A 74 -5.36 -14.66 -8.94
C ASN A 74 -4.19 -14.63 -9.93
N TYR A 75 -3.31 -13.63 -9.84
CA TYR A 75 -2.05 -13.52 -10.59
C TYR A 75 -0.82 -13.65 -9.69
N GLN A 76 -0.94 -14.21 -8.48
CA GLN A 76 0.21 -14.46 -7.60
C GLN A 76 1.33 -15.26 -8.31
N ASP A 77 0.98 -16.27 -9.12
CA ASP A 77 1.95 -17.05 -9.92
C ASP A 77 2.82 -16.19 -10.85
N LEU A 78 2.31 -15.03 -11.31
CA LEU A 78 3.09 -14.10 -12.12
C LEU A 78 4.29 -13.53 -11.35
N LEU A 79 4.07 -13.21 -10.07
CA LEU A 79 5.10 -12.69 -9.18
C LEU A 79 6.10 -13.79 -8.78
N GLU A 80 5.60 -14.98 -8.48
CA GLU A 80 6.42 -16.14 -8.12
C GLU A 80 7.35 -16.53 -9.28
N ARG A 81 6.83 -16.65 -10.51
CA ARG A 81 7.65 -16.91 -11.70
C ARG A 81 8.70 -15.83 -11.95
N TYR A 82 8.39 -14.57 -11.65
CA TYR A 82 9.33 -13.46 -11.76
C TYR A 82 10.46 -13.54 -10.73
N LEU A 83 10.13 -13.87 -9.48
CA LEU A 83 11.13 -14.13 -8.43
C LEU A 83 12.04 -15.31 -8.78
N GLU A 84 11.50 -16.36 -9.39
CA GLU A 84 12.23 -17.58 -9.77
C GLU A 84 13.01 -17.48 -11.10
N ASP A 85 13.14 -16.29 -11.69
CA ASP A 85 13.83 -16.07 -12.97
C ASP A 85 13.31 -16.97 -14.11
N LYS A 86 12.01 -17.30 -14.11
CA LYS A 86 11.45 -18.12 -15.19
C LYS A 86 11.55 -17.36 -16.51
N LYS A 87 11.76 -18.12 -17.59
CA LYS A 87 11.79 -17.57 -18.95
C LYS A 87 10.57 -16.70 -19.22
N ASN A 88 10.79 -15.49 -19.74
CA ASN A 88 9.79 -14.47 -20.07
C ASN A 88 9.00 -13.87 -18.90
N SER A 89 9.26 -14.26 -17.64
CA SER A 89 8.49 -13.80 -16.48
C SER A 89 8.50 -12.28 -16.30
N GLU A 90 9.64 -11.61 -16.53
CA GLU A 90 9.75 -10.15 -16.48
C GLU A 90 8.84 -9.47 -17.50
N GLN A 91 8.84 -9.94 -18.75
CA GLN A 91 8.01 -9.40 -19.81
C GLN A 91 6.51 -9.66 -19.54
N ASP A 92 6.17 -10.86 -19.04
CA ASP A 92 4.79 -11.18 -18.66
C ASP A 92 4.29 -10.23 -17.56
N LEU A 93 5.12 -9.96 -16.54
CA LEU A 93 4.78 -9.04 -15.45
C LEU A 93 4.67 -7.60 -15.94
N TYR A 94 5.60 -7.17 -16.79
CA TYR A 94 5.57 -5.87 -17.45
C TYR A 94 4.27 -5.66 -18.21
N ASP A 95 3.90 -6.61 -19.07
CA ASP A 95 2.70 -6.52 -19.92
C ASP A 95 1.41 -6.55 -19.09
N TYR A 96 1.40 -7.37 -18.03
CA TYR A 96 0.31 -7.36 -17.05
C TYR A 96 0.15 -5.97 -16.44
N LEU A 97 1.21 -5.38 -15.88
CA LEU A 97 1.13 -4.06 -15.24
C LEU A 97 0.72 -2.98 -16.25
N LYS A 98 1.31 -2.99 -17.44
CA LYS A 98 0.94 -2.05 -18.52
C LYS A 98 -0.53 -2.11 -18.88
N TYR A 99 -1.11 -3.30 -19.00
CA TYR A 99 -2.49 -3.47 -19.43
C TYR A 99 -3.51 -3.38 -18.29
N ARG A 100 -3.21 -3.99 -17.13
CA ARG A 100 -4.14 -4.11 -16.00
C ARG A 100 -4.06 -2.93 -15.04
N TRP A 101 -2.85 -2.44 -14.77
CA TRP A 101 -2.63 -1.31 -13.87
C TRP A 101 -2.70 0.02 -14.60
N GLY A 102 -1.96 0.16 -15.71
CA GLY A 102 -2.07 1.33 -16.59
C GLY A 102 -1.40 2.62 -16.07
N TYR A 103 -0.61 2.54 -14.99
CA TYR A 103 0.18 3.66 -14.46
C TYR A 103 1.67 3.35 -14.51
N ASN A 104 2.44 4.26 -15.10
CA ASN A 104 3.92 4.37 -15.03
C ASN A 104 4.65 3.02 -14.84
N THR A 105 4.37 2.06 -15.72
CA THR A 105 4.80 0.66 -15.59
C THR A 105 6.29 0.51 -15.30
N ASP A 106 7.13 1.26 -16.01
CA ASP A 106 8.59 1.20 -15.85
C ASP A 106 9.02 1.56 -14.42
N SER A 107 8.33 2.51 -13.77
CA SER A 107 8.61 2.92 -12.39
C SER A 107 8.27 1.80 -11.40
N TYR A 108 7.11 1.15 -11.57
CA TYR A 108 6.74 -0.01 -10.74
C TYR A 108 7.68 -1.19 -10.96
N MET A 109 8.05 -1.47 -12.21
CA MET A 109 8.98 -2.56 -12.52
C MET A 109 10.32 -2.33 -11.85
N LYS A 110 10.89 -1.11 -11.87
CA LYS A 110 12.13 -0.80 -11.14
C LYS A 110 12.04 -1.10 -9.64
N MET A 111 10.95 -0.68 -9.00
CA MET A 111 10.71 -0.94 -7.59
C MET A 111 10.56 -2.45 -7.29
N ILE A 112 9.82 -3.17 -8.14
CA ILE A 112 9.64 -4.63 -8.00
C ILE A 112 10.97 -5.37 -8.22
N THR A 113 11.77 -4.96 -9.21
CA THR A 113 13.12 -5.48 -9.42
C THR A 113 13.99 -5.24 -8.19
N ARG A 114 13.97 -4.02 -7.64
CA ARG A 114 14.73 -3.69 -6.44
C ARG A 114 14.33 -4.54 -5.23
N ALA A 115 13.02 -4.77 -5.02
CA ALA A 115 12.54 -5.66 -3.97
C ALA A 115 13.07 -7.10 -4.15
N LYS A 116 13.05 -7.62 -5.38
CA LYS A 116 13.61 -8.93 -5.71
C LYS A 116 15.12 -8.99 -5.45
N GLU A 117 15.89 -7.98 -5.85
CA GLU A 117 17.34 -7.89 -5.60
C GLU A 117 17.68 -7.92 -4.10
N LEU A 118 16.80 -7.35 -3.27
CA LEU A 118 16.91 -7.36 -1.81
C LEU A 118 16.42 -8.67 -1.16
N GLY A 119 15.92 -9.63 -1.95
CA GLY A 119 15.40 -10.90 -1.46
C GLY A 119 14.03 -10.80 -0.79
N LEU A 120 13.27 -9.73 -1.06
CA LEU A 120 11.89 -9.62 -0.60
C LEU A 120 10.98 -10.50 -1.45
N ASP A 121 10.06 -11.20 -0.79
CA ASP A 121 8.95 -11.85 -1.48
C ASP A 121 7.93 -10.82 -1.97
N LEU A 122 7.16 -11.20 -2.98
CA LEU A 122 6.16 -10.35 -3.61
C LEU A 122 4.77 -10.93 -3.38
N LEU A 123 3.83 -10.10 -2.90
CA LEU A 123 2.47 -10.52 -2.57
C LEU A 123 1.43 -9.71 -3.35
N ALA A 124 0.65 -10.37 -4.20
CA ALA A 124 -0.52 -9.80 -4.84
C ALA A 124 -1.66 -9.70 -3.81
N VAL A 125 -2.31 -8.53 -3.72
CA VAL A 125 -3.36 -8.31 -2.70
C VAL A 125 -4.69 -7.84 -3.26
N ASP A 126 -4.77 -7.39 -4.52
CA ASP A 126 -6.00 -6.80 -5.03
C ASP A 126 -7.08 -7.83 -5.37
N LEU A 127 -8.33 -7.37 -5.32
CA LEU A 127 -9.50 -8.18 -5.65
C LEU A 127 -9.55 -8.45 -7.16
N PRO A 128 -9.61 -9.73 -7.59
CA PRO A 128 -9.76 -10.09 -8.98
C PRO A 128 -10.93 -9.37 -9.65
N LYS A 129 -10.73 -8.83 -10.85
CA LYS A 129 -11.76 -8.01 -11.53
C LYS A 129 -13.10 -8.72 -11.66
N ALA A 130 -13.09 -10.03 -11.91
CA ALA A 130 -14.28 -10.86 -12.06
C ALA A 130 -15.11 -11.00 -10.77
N GLN A 131 -14.52 -10.72 -9.60
CA GLN A 131 -15.18 -10.81 -8.30
C GLN A 131 -15.68 -9.45 -7.80
N ARG A 132 -15.43 -8.36 -8.55
CA ARG A 132 -15.85 -7.01 -8.15
C ARG A 132 -17.38 -6.91 -8.26
N PRO A 133 -18.07 -6.37 -7.24
CA PRO A 133 -19.51 -6.14 -7.34
C PRO A 133 -19.81 -5.08 -8.42
N GLN A 134 -21.04 -5.08 -8.92
CA GLN A 134 -21.51 -3.97 -9.75
C GLN A 134 -21.73 -2.74 -8.88
N GLU A 135 -21.28 -1.57 -9.36
CA GLU A 135 -21.61 -0.31 -8.69
C GLU A 135 -23.10 -0.04 -8.80
N VAL A 136 -23.70 0.41 -7.70
CA VAL A 136 -25.15 0.68 -7.60
C VAL A 136 -25.49 2.16 -7.83
N LEU A 137 -24.48 3.01 -8.02
CA LEU A 137 -24.63 4.46 -8.21
C LEU A 137 -24.13 4.89 -9.59
N ILE A 138 -24.76 5.95 -10.14
CA ILE A 138 -24.33 6.59 -11.38
C ILE A 138 -23.07 7.43 -11.11
N PHE A 139 -22.14 7.41 -12.05
CA PHE A 139 -20.83 8.05 -11.95
C PHE A 139 -20.91 9.59 -11.79
N PRO A 140 -20.01 10.22 -11.01
CA PRO A 140 -18.96 9.61 -10.18
C PRO A 140 -19.52 9.07 -8.86
N VAL A 141 -19.13 7.84 -8.52
CA VAL A 141 -19.50 7.22 -7.24
C VAL A 141 -18.61 7.82 -6.14
N PRO A 142 -19.18 8.49 -5.12
CA PRO A 142 -18.38 9.01 -4.02
C PRO A 142 -17.62 7.87 -3.34
N PRO A 143 -16.39 8.11 -2.87
CA PRO A 143 -15.59 7.03 -2.36
C PRO A 143 -16.25 6.20 -1.25
N ASP A 144 -16.88 6.85 -0.29
CA ASP A 144 -17.43 6.20 0.91
C ASP A 144 -18.61 5.26 0.64
N VAL A 145 -19.15 5.27 -0.58
CA VAL A 145 -20.31 4.46 -0.99
C VAL A 145 -19.99 3.51 -2.14
N SER A 146 -18.72 3.44 -2.58
CA SER A 146 -18.29 2.50 -3.63
C SER A 146 -18.27 1.08 -3.10
N LEU A 147 -19.15 0.23 -3.66
CA LEU A 147 -19.18 -1.20 -3.31
C LEU A 147 -17.92 -1.90 -3.80
N VAL A 148 -17.38 -1.48 -4.96
CA VAL A 148 -16.13 -2.04 -5.48
C VAL A 148 -15.00 -1.76 -4.51
N ARG A 149 -14.89 -0.53 -3.97
CA ARG A 149 -13.81 -0.21 -3.04
C ARG A 149 -13.93 -1.00 -1.74
N ALA A 150 -15.12 -1.03 -1.14
CA ALA A 150 -15.36 -1.80 0.08
C ALA A 150 -15.01 -3.29 -0.12
N ALA A 151 -15.33 -3.86 -1.28
CA ALA A 151 -14.96 -5.23 -1.63
C ALA A 151 -13.44 -5.42 -1.78
N ARG A 152 -12.74 -4.48 -2.44
CA ARG A 152 -11.28 -4.50 -2.56
C ARG A 152 -10.60 -4.45 -1.19
N GLU A 153 -11.06 -3.57 -0.30
CA GLU A 153 -10.50 -3.41 1.07
C GLU A 153 -10.75 -4.65 1.92
N ALA A 154 -11.95 -5.23 1.87
CA ALA A 154 -12.25 -6.48 2.56
C ALA A 154 -11.40 -7.65 2.04
N HIS A 155 -11.12 -7.69 0.73
CA HIS A 155 -10.28 -8.71 0.12
C HIS A 155 -8.81 -8.56 0.51
N MET A 156 -8.24 -7.36 0.36
CA MET A 156 -6.87 -7.06 0.81
C MET A 156 -6.69 -7.39 2.30
N ALA A 157 -7.68 -7.06 3.14
CA ALA A 157 -7.65 -7.39 4.56
C ALA A 157 -7.55 -8.92 4.79
N LYS A 158 -8.33 -9.73 4.08
CA LYS A 158 -8.26 -11.20 4.18
C LYS A 158 -6.88 -11.75 3.84
N VAL A 159 -6.29 -11.27 2.75
CA VAL A 159 -4.95 -11.68 2.31
C VAL A 159 -3.91 -11.31 3.37
N LEU A 160 -3.89 -10.05 3.79
CA LEU A 160 -2.92 -9.54 4.77
C LEU A 160 -3.11 -10.12 6.18
N CYS A 161 -4.32 -10.54 6.54
CA CYS A 161 -4.58 -11.23 7.79
C CYS A 161 -3.95 -12.63 7.85
N GLN A 162 -3.63 -13.25 6.71
CA GLN A 162 -2.92 -14.53 6.63
C GLN A 162 -1.40 -14.37 6.55
N GLU A 163 -0.92 -13.16 6.28
CA GLU A 163 0.51 -12.87 6.16
C GLU A 163 1.13 -12.52 7.52
N GLU A 164 1.97 -13.42 8.04
CA GLU A 164 2.61 -13.28 9.34
C GLU A 164 4.04 -12.73 9.26
N ARG A 165 4.55 -12.48 8.06
CA ARG A 165 5.87 -11.89 7.88
C ARG A 165 5.80 -10.37 7.91
N LYS A 166 6.93 -9.72 8.20
CA LYS A 166 6.98 -8.25 8.18
C LYS A 166 6.81 -7.76 6.75
N THR A 167 5.70 -7.05 6.52
CA THR A 167 5.19 -6.72 5.19
C THR A 167 5.00 -5.22 5.04
N VAL A 168 5.47 -4.66 3.93
CA VAL A 168 5.07 -3.33 3.47
C VAL A 168 4.17 -3.46 2.25
N LEU A 169 2.99 -2.83 2.29
CA LEU A 169 2.07 -2.74 1.16
C LEU A 169 2.16 -1.35 0.55
N ILE A 170 2.55 -1.28 -0.72
CA ILE A 170 2.40 -0.05 -1.53
C ILE A 170 0.99 -0.01 -2.14
N ILE A 171 0.26 1.06 -1.85
CA ILE A 171 -1.17 1.18 -2.14
C ILE A 171 -1.55 2.65 -2.35
N GLY A 172 -2.61 2.94 -3.09
CA GLY A 172 -3.14 4.29 -3.24
C GLY A 172 -3.44 4.93 -1.88
N SER A 173 -3.00 6.18 -1.71
CA SER A 173 -3.07 6.96 -0.45
C SER A 173 -4.47 7.04 0.16
N PHE A 174 -5.50 6.85 -0.64
CA PHE A 174 -6.86 6.82 -0.15
C PHE A 174 -7.12 5.61 0.76
N HIS A 175 -6.59 4.44 0.41
CA HIS A 175 -6.86 3.19 1.12
C HIS A 175 -6.26 3.13 2.53
N ILE A 176 -5.26 3.96 2.82
CA ILE A 176 -4.58 3.98 4.11
C ILE A 176 -5.30 4.80 5.19
N LEU A 177 -6.36 5.54 4.84
CA LEU A 177 -7.11 6.30 5.85
C LEU A 177 -7.86 5.32 6.77
N GLU A 178 -7.94 5.64 8.07
CA GLU A 178 -8.41 4.72 9.12
C GLU A 178 -9.73 3.99 8.79
N ARG A 179 -10.64 4.66 8.09
CA ARG A 179 -11.96 4.15 7.73
C ARG A 179 -11.99 3.13 6.57
N PHE A 180 -10.87 2.90 5.89
CA PHE A 180 -10.76 2.01 4.73
C PHE A 180 -10.04 0.70 5.07
N LEU A 181 -8.87 0.42 4.48
CA LEU A 181 -8.15 -0.82 4.70
C LEU A 181 -7.81 -1.06 6.18
N PRO A 182 -7.39 -0.07 6.99
CA PRO A 182 -7.20 -0.28 8.43
C PRO A 182 -8.47 -0.74 9.16
N ALA A 183 -9.65 -0.17 8.84
CA ALA A 183 -10.91 -0.62 9.42
C ALA A 183 -11.27 -2.06 8.96
N ALA A 184 -11.01 -2.40 7.70
CA ALA A 184 -11.22 -3.74 7.17
C ALA A 184 -10.30 -4.77 7.86
N LEU A 185 -9.02 -4.47 8.05
CA LEU A 185 -8.05 -5.30 8.79
C LEU A 185 -8.50 -5.53 10.24
N LYS A 186 -8.93 -4.46 10.91
CA LYS A 186 -9.43 -4.53 12.29
C LYS A 186 -10.66 -5.44 12.38
N LYS A 187 -11.56 -5.35 11.41
CA LYS A 187 -12.79 -6.17 11.34
C LYS A 187 -12.50 -7.63 11.02
N GLU A 188 -11.54 -7.90 10.14
CA GLU A 188 -11.23 -9.26 9.67
C GLU A 188 -10.45 -10.05 10.72
N CYS A 189 -9.39 -9.47 11.30
CA CYS A 189 -8.51 -10.21 12.21
C CYS A 189 -7.89 -9.37 13.34
N PHE A 190 -8.38 -8.16 13.60
CA PHE A 190 -7.81 -7.23 14.60
C PHE A 190 -6.33 -6.87 14.37
N LYS A 191 -5.75 -7.19 13.20
CA LYS A 191 -4.37 -6.86 12.84
C LYS A 191 -4.22 -5.34 12.78
N LYS A 192 -3.20 -4.84 13.48
CA LYS A 192 -2.82 -3.43 13.44
C LYS A 192 -1.90 -3.20 12.26
N SER A 193 -1.98 -2.02 11.67
CA SER A 193 -1.01 -1.56 10.69
C SER A 193 -0.50 -0.17 11.06
N TYR A 194 0.70 0.16 10.61
CA TYR A 194 1.20 1.53 10.59
C TYR A 194 0.96 2.12 9.21
N GLN A 195 0.48 3.36 9.13
CA GLN A 195 0.19 4.01 7.84
C GLN A 195 1.05 5.25 7.69
N PHE A 196 1.61 5.45 6.50
CA PHE A 196 2.28 6.69 6.13
C PHE A 196 2.06 6.98 4.65
N LYS A 197 2.15 8.26 4.29
CA LYS A 197 2.02 8.70 2.91
C LYS A 197 3.42 8.97 2.34
N LEU A 198 3.67 8.48 1.13
CA LEU A 198 4.83 8.83 0.31
C LEU A 198 4.71 10.28 -0.18
#